data_AF-A0AAU8T0M5-F1
#
_entry.id   AF-A0AAU8T0M5-F1
#
_cell.length_a   1.000
_cell.length_b   1.000
_cell.length_c   1.000
_cell.angle_alpha   90.00
_cell.angle_beta   90.00
_cell.angle_gamma   90.00
#
_symmetry.space_group_name_H-M   'P 1'
#
loop_
_entity.id
_entity.type
_entity.pdbx_description
1 polymer ?
#
loop_
_entity_poly.entity_id
_entity_poly.type
_entity_poly.pdbx_seq_one_letter_code
_entity_poly.pdbx_strand_id
1 'polypeptide(L)'
;MKTDMFSSLKVIHGAARSTALSVAASMVIAAAFATPVSTFAATPATPAAKAKTSKHVKAAKKPAVATASKVSGKKAVNGAAAKTVAAAGDDAPRASVKRKRVTYTSNGRHHSVVRRVAYEPRPPTVGQAFGLHETPDALMLRSSVAYVVDQNSGESLFDKNSRAVVPIASITKLMTAMVVLDSKEPMTDQIEVTDEDRDYEKNTGSRLSVGSVLSREDMLHIALMASENRAAAALSRYFPGGRPAFLAAMNAKAKQLGMTDTHFENPTGLTSQNVSSARDLVKMVNAAYQYPLIRKFSTDHSYEVYTGKRSLAYNSTNALVRNPTWDIGLQKTGFINEAGECLVMQATIHGRPMIMVLLDSSGKYSRFADATRLRTWLDNGGDQPRITSADAGGAGT
;
A
#
# COMPACT_ATOMS: atom_id res chain seq x y z
N MET A 1 -5.34 62.31 20.00
CA MET A 1 -5.56 61.10 19.16
C MET A 1 -5.52 59.89 20.08
N LYS A 2 -6.35 58.87 19.82
CA LYS A 2 -6.54 57.63 20.63
C LYS A 2 -5.23 56.81 20.69
N THR A 3 -4.65 56.48 21.85
CA THR A 3 -4.98 55.46 22.90
C THR A 3 -4.81 53.99 22.49
N ASP A 4 -3.68 53.42 22.94
CA ASP A 4 -3.51 52.17 23.72
C ASP A 4 -3.69 50.74 23.16
N MET A 5 -2.91 49.86 23.83
CA MET A 5 -2.93 48.38 23.87
C MET A 5 -2.34 47.64 22.64
N PHE A 6 -1.60 46.53 22.76
CA PHE A 6 -1.36 45.63 23.91
C PHE A 6 0.13 45.28 24.12
N SER A 7 0.47 44.96 25.37
CA SER A 7 1.72 44.29 25.76
C SER A 7 1.39 43.11 26.66
N SER A 8 2.02 41.93 26.44
CA SER A 8 2.48 40.98 27.47
C SER A 8 2.73 39.58 26.92
N LEU A 9 3.99 39.14 26.88
CA LEU A 9 4.35 37.76 27.16
C LEU A 9 5.65 37.77 27.99
N LYS A 10 5.55 37.44 29.27
CA LYS A 10 6.71 37.40 30.17
C LYS A 10 7.50 36.11 29.97
N VAL A 11 8.76 36.25 29.60
CA VAL A 11 9.77 35.21 29.80
C VAL A 11 10.05 35.08 31.30
N ILE A 12 10.08 33.85 31.82
CA ILE A 12 10.60 33.55 33.16
C ILE A 12 11.79 32.61 33.00
N HIS A 13 13.00 33.14 33.16
CA HIS A 13 14.17 32.37 33.53
C HIS A 13 14.29 32.39 35.05
N GLY A 14 14.54 31.23 35.66
CA GLY A 14 14.80 31.10 37.10
C GLY A 14 15.76 29.95 37.35
N ALA A 15 17.04 30.27 37.55
CA ALA A 15 18.07 29.30 37.92
C ALA A 15 18.64 29.64 39.31
N ALA A 16 18.57 28.68 40.23
CA ALA A 16 19.30 28.69 41.50
C ALA A 16 19.59 27.24 41.92
N ARG A 17 20.62 27.04 42.74
CA ARG A 17 21.37 25.77 42.81
C ARG A 17 21.12 24.96 44.09
N SER A 18 21.44 23.66 43.97
CA SER A 18 22.09 22.80 44.98
C SER A 18 21.43 22.58 46.34
N THR A 19 21.14 21.31 46.64
CA THR A 19 22.03 20.51 47.51
C THR A 19 21.79 19.02 47.30
N ALA A 20 22.79 18.20 47.61
CA ALA A 20 22.75 16.75 47.44
C ALA A 20 22.58 16.05 48.79
N LEU A 21 21.94 14.88 48.81
CA LEU A 21 22.37 13.77 49.68
C LEU A 21 21.87 12.44 49.09
N SER A 22 22.69 11.39 49.21
CA SER A 22 22.40 10.05 48.73
C SER A 22 21.78 9.16 49.80
N VAL A 23 20.90 8.24 49.42
CA VAL A 23 20.88 6.89 50.00
C VAL A 23 20.72 5.88 48.87
N ALA A 24 21.70 5.00 48.71
CA ALA A 24 21.57 3.80 47.88
C ALA A 24 20.96 2.67 48.72
N ALA A 25 20.07 1.88 48.14
CA ALA A 25 19.55 0.64 48.73
C ALA A 25 19.74 -0.53 47.75
N SER A 26 20.06 -1.70 48.30
CA SER A 26 20.83 -2.76 47.64
C SER A 26 20.08 -3.64 46.63
N MET A 27 20.89 -4.35 45.83
CA MET A 27 20.54 -5.47 44.94
C MET A 27 20.04 -6.73 45.69
N VAL A 28 19.84 -7.82 44.89
CA VAL A 28 19.46 -9.21 45.24
C VAL A 28 17.92 -9.36 45.22
N ILE A 29 17.31 -10.18 44.35
CA ILE A 29 17.44 -11.65 44.21
C ILE A 29 17.36 -12.16 42.74
N ALA A 30 18.22 -13.15 42.45
CA ALA A 30 18.17 -14.26 41.47
C ALA A 30 17.49 -14.14 40.09
N ALA A 31 18.27 -14.50 39.05
CA ALA A 31 17.77 -15.01 37.78
C ALA A 31 17.42 -16.51 37.88
N ALA A 32 16.39 -16.94 37.15
CA ALA A 32 16.10 -18.35 36.89
C ALA A 32 15.89 -18.56 35.38
N PHE A 33 16.95 -18.98 34.68
CA PHE A 33 16.83 -19.48 33.31
C PHE A 33 16.29 -20.92 33.35
N ALA A 34 15.13 -21.15 32.75
CA ALA A 34 14.62 -22.48 32.46
C ALA A 34 14.44 -22.64 30.95
N THR A 35 15.34 -23.40 30.33
CA THR A 35 15.14 -23.92 28.97
C THR A 35 14.19 -25.12 29.01
N PRO A 36 13.50 -25.39 27.90
CA PRO A 36 13.22 -26.78 27.55
C PRO A 36 13.83 -27.12 26.18
N VAL A 37 14.65 -28.16 26.17
CA VAL A 37 15.14 -28.86 24.95
C VAL A 37 14.58 -30.28 24.99
N SER A 38 14.45 -30.88 23.79
CA SER A 38 14.11 -32.30 23.55
C SER A 38 12.63 -32.68 23.73
N THR A 39 11.87 -32.89 22.66
CA THR A 39 11.84 -34.07 21.74
C THR A 39 11.26 -35.34 22.38
N PHE A 40 10.15 -35.82 21.80
CA PHE A 40 9.65 -37.22 21.66
C PHE A 40 8.14 -37.09 21.29
N ALA A 41 7.50 -37.92 20.47
CA ALA A 41 7.96 -38.87 19.44
C ALA A 41 6.80 -39.13 18.45
N ALA A 42 7.11 -39.73 17.29
CA ALA A 42 6.10 -40.20 16.35
C ALA A 42 5.49 -41.55 16.79
N THR A 43 4.22 -41.79 16.45
CA THR A 43 3.58 -43.12 16.42
C THR A 43 2.49 -43.12 15.33
N PRO A 44 1.99 -44.28 14.84
CA PRO A 44 2.01 -44.54 13.41
C PRO A 44 0.61 -44.66 12.76
N ALA A 45 0.61 -44.91 11.44
CA ALA A 45 -0.61 -44.97 10.64
C ALA A 45 -1.23 -46.37 10.53
N THR A 46 -2.55 -46.39 10.30
CA THR A 46 -3.36 -47.48 9.69
C THR A 46 -3.63 -48.72 10.58
N PRO A 47 -4.76 -49.45 10.37
CA PRO A 47 -5.04 -50.18 9.12
C PRO A 47 -6.42 -49.91 8.48
N ALA A 48 -6.49 -50.22 7.19
CA ALA A 48 -7.74 -50.29 6.42
C ALA A 48 -7.99 -51.72 5.90
N ALA A 49 -9.23 -52.19 6.00
CA ALA A 49 -9.77 -53.37 5.31
C ALA A 49 -11.29 -53.14 5.13
N LYS A 50 -11.83 -53.09 3.90
CA LYS A 50 -12.29 -54.23 3.07
C LYS A 50 -13.31 -55.12 3.79
N ALA A 51 -14.48 -55.47 3.23
CA ALA A 51 -15.17 -55.14 1.96
C ALA A 51 -16.68 -55.50 2.17
N LYS A 52 -17.63 -55.72 1.22
CA LYS A 52 -17.56 -56.25 -0.17
C LYS A 52 -18.98 -56.26 -0.79
N THR A 53 -19.09 -56.08 -2.12
CA THR A 53 -20.16 -56.61 -3.02
C THR A 53 -21.63 -56.12 -2.85
N SER A 54 -22.51 -56.09 -3.87
CA SER A 54 -22.50 -56.75 -5.20
C SER A 54 -23.28 -55.99 -6.31
N LYS A 55 -22.86 -56.16 -7.59
CA LYS A 55 -23.62 -56.49 -8.86
C LYS A 55 -25.02 -55.85 -9.13
N HIS A 56 -25.53 -55.54 -10.33
CA HIS A 56 -25.45 -56.03 -11.74
C HIS A 56 -25.91 -54.89 -12.72
N VAL A 57 -25.99 -54.95 -14.08
CA VAL A 57 -25.07 -55.39 -15.17
C VAL A 57 -25.66 -55.03 -16.58
N LYS A 58 -24.81 -54.59 -17.56
CA LYS A 58 -25.02 -54.53 -19.06
C LYS A 58 -26.17 -53.68 -19.67
N ALA A 59 -25.87 -52.68 -20.52
CA ALA A 59 -25.82 -52.70 -22.03
C ALA A 59 -27.13 -52.16 -22.68
N ALA A 60 -27.23 -51.65 -23.93
CA ALA A 60 -26.32 -51.54 -25.09
C ALA A 60 -26.76 -50.43 -26.11
N LYS A 61 -25.90 -50.14 -27.10
CA LYS A 61 -26.16 -49.62 -28.48
C LYS A 61 -26.82 -48.24 -28.75
N LYS A 62 -26.17 -47.46 -29.63
CA LYS A 62 -26.77 -46.43 -30.52
C LYS A 62 -27.57 -47.09 -31.66
N PRO A 63 -28.40 -46.32 -32.41
CA PRO A 63 -27.90 -45.75 -33.68
C PRO A 63 -28.22 -44.25 -33.86
N ALA A 64 -27.79 -43.66 -34.99
CA ALA A 64 -27.98 -42.25 -35.33
C ALA A 64 -28.35 -42.08 -36.82
N VAL A 65 -29.07 -41.00 -37.17
CA VAL A 65 -29.34 -40.49 -38.53
C VAL A 65 -29.46 -38.95 -38.39
N ALA A 66 -28.49 -38.15 -38.85
CA ALA A 66 -28.37 -37.44 -40.16
C ALA A 66 -29.30 -36.19 -40.27
N THR A 67 -29.06 -35.09 -41.01
CA THR A 67 -28.24 -34.71 -42.21
C THR A 67 -27.85 -33.20 -42.12
N ALA A 68 -26.99 -32.52 -42.92
CA ALA A 68 -25.89 -32.83 -43.87
C ALA A 68 -25.19 -31.47 -44.21
N SER A 69 -23.86 -31.30 -44.13
CA SER A 69 -22.82 -31.51 -45.18
C SER A 69 -22.60 -30.39 -46.22
N LYS A 70 -21.40 -29.77 -46.20
CA LYS A 70 -20.47 -29.36 -47.30
C LYS A 70 -19.36 -28.45 -46.71
N VAL A 71 -18.03 -28.70 -46.72
CA VAL A 71 -17.05 -29.09 -47.78
C VAL A 71 -16.94 -27.99 -48.86
N SER A 72 -15.81 -27.33 -49.19
CA SER A 72 -14.34 -27.60 -49.16
C SER A 72 -13.54 -26.27 -48.97
N GLY A 73 -12.21 -26.13 -48.82
CA GLY A 73 -11.08 -27.06 -48.58
C GLY A 73 -9.77 -26.75 -49.38
N LYS A 74 -8.60 -26.77 -48.71
CA LYS A 74 -7.17 -26.57 -49.19
C LYS A 74 -6.72 -25.11 -49.50
N LYS A 75 -5.43 -24.74 -49.55
CA LYS A 75 -4.14 -25.06 -48.83
C LYS A 75 -3.04 -24.08 -49.34
N ALA A 76 -1.87 -24.01 -48.66
CA ALA A 76 -0.60 -23.27 -48.96
C ALA A 76 -0.49 -21.88 -48.27
N VAL A 77 0.53 -21.47 -47.49
CA VAL A 77 1.96 -21.83 -47.23
C VAL A 77 2.97 -20.87 -47.89
N ASN A 78 4.07 -20.59 -47.16
CA ASN A 78 5.16 -19.61 -47.35
C ASN A 78 4.85 -18.18 -46.81
N GLY A 79 5.80 -17.47 -46.18
CA GLY A 79 7.15 -17.84 -45.76
C GLY A 79 8.06 -16.61 -45.56
N ALA A 80 8.78 -16.56 -44.44
CA ALA A 80 9.95 -15.72 -44.12
C ALA A 80 10.02 -14.23 -44.57
N ALA A 81 10.26 -13.33 -43.59
CA ALA A 81 11.50 -12.53 -43.55
C ALA A 81 11.56 -11.66 -42.28
N ALA A 82 12.66 -11.75 -41.53
CA ALA A 82 13.04 -10.70 -40.59
C ALA A 82 13.72 -9.55 -41.36
N LYS A 83 13.43 -8.30 -40.98
CA LYS A 83 14.29 -7.15 -41.32
C LYS A 83 14.45 -6.25 -40.09
N THR A 84 15.68 -6.20 -39.60
CA THR A 84 16.20 -5.10 -38.79
C THR A 84 16.20 -3.81 -39.61
N VAL A 85 15.68 -2.72 -39.06
CA VAL A 85 16.01 -1.35 -39.51
C VAL A 85 16.19 -0.49 -38.27
N ALA A 86 17.17 0.42 -38.32
CA ALA A 86 17.70 1.15 -37.19
C ALA A 86 16.78 2.28 -36.68
N ALA A 87 17.17 2.88 -35.56
CA ALA A 87 16.58 4.11 -35.06
C ALA A 87 16.74 5.26 -36.06
N ALA A 88 15.63 5.95 -36.33
CA ALA A 88 15.58 7.31 -36.87
C ALA A 88 14.60 8.10 -36.01
N GLY A 89 14.93 9.35 -35.68
CA GLY A 89 14.06 10.22 -34.91
C GLY A 89 13.02 10.89 -35.80
N ASP A 90 11.75 10.83 -35.41
CA ASP A 90 10.62 11.40 -36.16
C ASP A 90 9.94 12.54 -35.38
N ASP A 91 10.53 13.74 -35.42
CA ASP A 91 9.78 14.99 -35.19
C ASP A 91 9.00 15.35 -36.47
N ALA A 92 7.92 14.59 -36.74
CA ALA A 92 7.02 14.83 -37.87
C ALA A 92 5.54 14.64 -37.46
N PRO A 93 4.62 15.54 -37.85
CA PRO A 93 3.23 15.49 -37.41
C PRO A 93 2.47 14.32 -38.04
N ARG A 94 2.10 13.35 -37.20
CA ARG A 94 1.42 12.11 -37.61
C ARG A 94 0.03 12.40 -38.19
N ALA A 95 -0.19 12.00 -39.45
CA ALA A 95 -1.45 12.24 -40.16
C ALA A 95 -2.68 11.64 -39.44
N SER A 96 -3.81 12.36 -39.48
CA SER A 96 -4.99 12.07 -38.68
C SER A 96 -5.82 10.89 -39.20
N VAL A 97 -5.77 9.76 -38.49
CA VAL A 97 -6.61 8.59 -38.78
C VAL A 97 -8.08 8.91 -38.45
N LYS A 98 -8.94 8.99 -39.48
CA LYS A 98 -10.39 9.17 -39.33
C LYS A 98 -11.02 8.00 -38.57
N ARG A 99 -11.30 8.19 -37.27
CA ARG A 99 -12.05 7.22 -36.45
C ARG A 99 -13.51 7.17 -36.89
N LYS A 100 -14.03 6.00 -37.26
CA LYS A 100 -15.47 5.79 -37.49
C LYS A 100 -16.24 6.00 -36.18
N ARG A 101 -17.15 6.98 -36.18
CA ARG A 101 -18.11 7.22 -35.10
C ARG A 101 -19.24 6.20 -35.22
N VAL A 102 -19.47 5.40 -34.18
CA VAL A 102 -20.70 4.62 -34.05
C VAL A 102 -21.78 5.56 -33.49
N THR A 103 -22.94 5.60 -34.15
CA THR A 103 -24.05 6.48 -33.79
C THR A 103 -25.28 5.62 -33.54
N TYR A 104 -25.94 5.80 -32.41
CA TYR A 104 -27.25 5.19 -32.10
C TYR A 104 -28.31 6.28 -32.19
N THR A 105 -29.46 5.98 -32.78
CA THR A 105 -30.57 6.93 -32.97
C THR A 105 -31.66 6.73 -31.93
N SER A 106 -31.97 7.78 -31.18
CA SER A 106 -33.28 7.96 -30.53
C SER A 106 -33.60 9.46 -30.42
N ASN A 107 -34.71 9.87 -31.03
CA ASN A 107 -35.43 11.14 -30.88
C ASN A 107 -34.62 12.45 -30.74
N GLY A 108 -34.01 12.88 -31.85
CA GLY A 108 -34.47 14.13 -32.47
C GLY A 108 -33.75 15.46 -32.16
N ARG A 109 -32.98 15.60 -31.07
CA ARG A 109 -32.19 16.83 -30.82
C ARG A 109 -30.81 16.55 -30.18
N HIS A 110 -29.75 16.67 -30.97
CA HIS A 110 -28.36 16.54 -30.48
C HIS A 110 -27.73 17.89 -30.17
N HIS A 111 -27.73 18.30 -28.90
CA HIS A 111 -26.62 19.12 -28.39
C HIS A 111 -25.52 18.18 -27.92
N SER A 112 -24.55 17.90 -28.80
CA SER A 112 -23.28 17.31 -28.36
C SER A 112 -22.50 18.37 -27.56
N VAL A 113 -22.78 18.47 -26.26
CA VAL A 113 -22.03 19.33 -25.34
C VAL A 113 -20.63 18.74 -25.18
N VAL A 114 -19.75 19.06 -26.12
CA VAL A 114 -18.30 18.86 -25.96
C VAL A 114 -17.85 19.85 -24.90
N ARG A 115 -18.00 19.47 -23.63
CA ARG A 115 -17.41 20.19 -22.51
C ARG A 115 -15.89 20.12 -22.69
N ARG A 116 -15.31 21.16 -23.30
CA ARG A 116 -13.88 21.42 -23.26
C ARG A 116 -13.53 21.67 -21.80
N VAL A 117 -13.15 20.61 -21.09
CA VAL A 117 -12.47 20.74 -19.80
C VAL A 117 -11.10 21.32 -20.14
N ALA A 118 -10.80 22.52 -19.64
CA ALA A 118 -9.46 23.06 -19.75
C ALA A 118 -8.49 22.10 -19.04
N TYR A 119 -7.31 21.87 -19.61
CA TYR A 119 -6.28 21.14 -18.91
C TYR A 119 -5.72 22.05 -17.82
N GLU A 120 -6.28 21.94 -16.61
CA GLU A 120 -5.69 22.51 -15.41
C GLU A 120 -4.57 21.57 -14.95
N PRO A 121 -3.30 22.03 -14.93
CA PRO A 121 -2.22 21.23 -14.38
C PRO A 121 -2.49 20.96 -12.90
N ARG A 122 -2.21 19.73 -12.45
CA ARG A 122 -2.34 19.38 -11.04
C ARG A 122 -1.41 20.30 -10.21
N PRO A 123 -1.84 20.82 -9.06
CA PRO A 123 -0.94 21.47 -8.11
C PRO A 123 0.26 20.58 -7.77
N PRO A 124 1.43 21.16 -7.46
CA PRO A 124 2.59 20.37 -7.02
C PRO A 124 2.25 19.59 -5.75
N THR A 125 2.89 18.43 -5.60
CA THR A 125 2.84 17.67 -4.35
C THR A 125 3.61 18.41 -3.25
N VAL A 126 3.43 18.02 -1.99
CA VAL A 126 4.18 18.63 -0.87
C VAL A 126 5.69 18.39 -1.02
N GLY A 127 6.12 17.21 -1.49
CA GLY A 127 7.53 16.93 -1.76
C GLY A 127 8.09 17.74 -2.93
N GLN A 128 7.29 18.01 -3.97
CA GLN A 128 7.66 18.95 -5.04
C GLN A 128 7.79 20.39 -4.53
N ALA A 129 6.88 20.86 -3.68
CA ALA A 129 6.93 22.20 -3.10
C ALA A 129 8.16 22.42 -2.20
N PHE A 130 8.70 21.35 -1.60
CA PHE A 130 9.95 21.37 -0.81
C PHE A 130 11.21 20.99 -1.61
N GLY A 131 11.14 20.88 -2.94
CA GLY A 131 12.31 20.56 -3.79
C GLY A 131 12.85 19.14 -3.64
N LEU A 132 12.14 18.21 -3.00
CA LEU A 132 12.63 16.85 -2.71
C LEU A 132 12.90 16.00 -3.97
N HIS A 133 12.35 16.40 -5.13
CA HIS A 133 12.65 15.77 -6.42
C HIS A 133 14.02 16.16 -6.98
N GLU A 134 14.61 17.24 -6.50
CA GLU A 134 15.90 17.79 -6.97
C GLU A 134 17.11 17.13 -6.30
N THR A 135 16.90 16.39 -5.22
CA THR A 135 17.94 15.59 -4.54
C THR A 135 18.55 14.59 -5.52
N PRO A 136 19.86 14.68 -5.83
CA PRO A 136 20.51 13.76 -6.76
C PRO A 136 20.37 12.30 -6.30
N ASP A 137 20.03 11.40 -7.22
CA ASP A 137 20.04 9.97 -6.95
C ASP A 137 20.50 9.18 -8.20
N ALA A 138 21.42 8.24 -7.99
CA ALA A 138 22.04 7.47 -9.07
C ALA A 138 21.07 6.51 -9.80
N LEU A 139 19.89 6.25 -9.23
CA LEU A 139 18.88 5.34 -9.79
C LEU A 139 17.78 6.08 -10.57
N MET A 140 17.87 7.41 -10.66
CA MET A 140 16.90 8.31 -11.30
C MET A 140 15.45 8.01 -10.87
N LEU A 141 15.24 7.79 -9.57
CA LEU A 141 13.93 7.47 -9.00
C LEU A 141 12.94 8.62 -9.27
N ARG A 142 11.69 8.26 -9.54
CA ARG A 142 10.58 9.20 -9.70
C ARG A 142 9.93 9.56 -8.36
N SER A 143 10.25 8.81 -7.32
CA SER A 143 10.00 9.05 -5.90
C SER A 143 10.97 10.11 -5.37
N SER A 144 10.44 11.14 -4.71
CA SER A 144 11.26 12.17 -4.05
C SER A 144 11.82 11.72 -2.70
N VAL A 145 11.11 10.80 -2.03
CA VAL A 145 11.58 10.11 -0.84
C VAL A 145 11.65 8.62 -1.15
N ALA A 146 12.82 8.01 -0.94
CA ALA A 146 13.05 6.59 -1.10
C ALA A 146 13.98 6.07 -0.01
N TYR A 147 13.57 5.03 0.71
CA TYR A 147 14.35 4.46 1.81
C TYR A 147 14.26 2.93 1.77
N VAL A 148 15.41 2.26 1.81
CA VAL A 148 15.50 0.79 1.82
C VAL A 148 16.35 0.33 2.99
N VAL A 149 15.79 -0.57 3.79
CA VAL A 149 16.39 -1.06 5.04
C VAL A 149 16.34 -2.58 5.07
N ASP A 150 17.43 -3.21 5.47
CA ASP A 150 17.44 -4.62 5.86
C ASP A 150 16.67 -4.80 7.18
N GLN A 151 15.60 -5.59 7.14
CA GLN A 151 14.66 -5.72 8.26
C GLN A 151 15.28 -6.37 9.51
N ASN A 152 16.27 -7.25 9.34
CA ASN A 152 16.85 -8.00 10.45
C ASN A 152 17.89 -7.17 11.22
N SER A 153 18.72 -6.42 10.49
CA SER A 153 19.83 -5.64 11.04
C SER A 153 19.49 -4.17 11.30
N GLY A 154 18.45 -3.64 10.63
CA GLY A 154 18.17 -2.20 10.58
C GLY A 154 19.15 -1.41 9.70
N GLU A 155 20.00 -2.09 8.94
CA GLU A 155 20.98 -1.45 8.04
C GLU A 155 20.27 -0.63 6.95
N SER A 156 20.63 0.65 6.84
CA SER A 156 20.18 1.54 5.77
C SER A 156 20.97 1.29 4.50
N LEU A 157 20.35 0.59 3.54
CA LEU A 157 20.96 0.28 2.24
C LEU A 157 20.87 1.47 1.28
N PHE A 158 19.68 2.07 1.17
CA PHE A 158 19.43 3.23 0.30
C PHE A 158 18.70 4.34 1.07
N ASP A 159 19.15 5.59 0.95
CA ASP A 159 18.52 6.75 1.59
C ASP A 159 18.50 7.96 0.65
N LYS A 160 17.29 8.32 0.21
CA LYS A 160 16.95 9.59 -0.44
C LYS A 160 15.86 10.25 0.41
N ASN A 161 16.20 11.37 1.05
CA ASN A 161 15.27 12.20 1.83
C ASN A 161 14.50 11.46 2.94
N SER A 162 15.03 10.40 3.55
CA SER A 162 14.27 9.54 4.47
C SER A 162 13.72 10.22 5.74
N ARG A 163 14.23 11.41 6.08
CA ARG A 163 13.78 12.27 7.19
C ARG A 163 12.70 13.28 6.79
N ALA A 164 12.37 13.42 5.51
CA ALA A 164 11.35 14.36 5.07
C ALA A 164 9.96 13.93 5.57
N VAL A 165 9.26 14.85 6.24
CA VAL A 165 7.90 14.64 6.74
C VAL A 165 6.93 15.05 5.65
N VAL A 166 6.25 14.06 5.05
CA VAL A 166 5.36 14.26 3.91
C VAL A 166 4.02 13.56 4.09
N PRO A 167 2.95 13.99 3.41
CA PRO A 167 1.67 13.29 3.42
C PRO A 167 1.83 11.85 2.89
N ILE A 168 1.31 10.87 3.63
CA ILE A 168 1.51 9.44 3.31
C ILE A 168 0.30 8.77 2.66
N ALA A 169 -0.79 9.50 2.46
CA ALA A 169 -2.04 8.99 1.90
C ALA A 169 -2.49 7.67 2.59
N SER A 170 -3.06 6.73 1.83
CA SER A 170 -3.56 5.45 2.35
C SER A 170 -2.52 4.47 2.91
N ILE A 171 -1.22 4.82 2.97
CA ILE A 171 -0.25 4.08 3.80
C ILE A 171 -0.69 4.09 5.28
N THR A 172 -1.39 5.16 5.69
CA THR A 172 -2.20 5.27 6.93
C THR A 172 -2.92 3.98 7.32
N LYS A 173 -3.51 3.26 6.36
CA LYS A 173 -4.37 2.11 6.66
C LYS A 173 -3.63 0.92 7.31
N LEU A 174 -2.29 0.91 7.30
CA LEU A 174 -1.50 -0.03 8.12
C LEU A 174 -1.60 0.28 9.62
N MET A 175 -1.56 1.57 10.01
CA MET A 175 -1.80 1.98 11.40
C MET A 175 -3.25 1.67 11.80
N THR A 176 -4.21 2.01 10.93
CA THR A 176 -5.63 1.66 11.11
C THR A 176 -5.80 0.15 11.37
N ALA A 177 -5.15 -0.70 10.58
CA ALA A 177 -5.22 -2.15 10.75
C ALA A 177 -4.63 -2.64 12.08
N MET A 178 -3.47 -2.11 12.51
CA MET A 178 -2.89 -2.47 13.80
C MET A 178 -3.80 -2.06 14.97
N VAL A 179 -4.41 -0.86 14.93
CA VAL A 179 -5.34 -0.41 15.98
C VAL A 179 -6.64 -1.22 16.01
N VAL A 180 -7.18 -1.60 14.85
CA VAL A 180 -8.33 -2.52 14.76
C VAL A 180 -7.99 -3.87 15.40
N LEU A 181 -6.85 -4.47 15.08
CA LEU A 181 -6.49 -5.80 15.60
C LEU A 181 -6.14 -5.75 17.11
N ASP A 182 -5.51 -4.67 17.58
CA ASP A 182 -5.20 -4.48 19.00
C ASP A 182 -6.45 -4.31 19.88
N SER A 183 -7.57 -3.85 19.32
CA SER A 183 -8.85 -3.77 20.04
C SER A 183 -9.36 -5.13 20.51
N LYS A 184 -8.97 -6.21 19.81
CA LYS A 184 -9.44 -7.61 20.01
C LYS A 184 -10.96 -7.79 19.89
N GLU A 185 -11.66 -6.81 19.33
CA GLU A 185 -13.08 -6.91 19.01
C GLU A 185 -13.34 -8.05 17.99
N PRO A 186 -14.44 -8.82 18.11
CA PRO A 186 -14.65 -10.01 17.29
C PRO A 186 -14.61 -9.75 15.78
N MET A 187 -13.76 -10.47 15.05
CA MET A 187 -13.63 -10.27 13.59
C MET A 187 -14.91 -10.60 12.80
N THR A 188 -15.83 -11.35 13.41
CA THR A 188 -17.14 -11.74 12.88
C THR A 188 -18.23 -10.66 12.96
N ASP A 189 -18.04 -9.61 13.77
CA ASP A 189 -19.08 -8.60 13.98
C ASP A 189 -19.43 -7.89 12.68
N GLN A 190 -20.71 -7.58 12.52
CA GLN A 190 -21.22 -6.91 11.34
C GLN A 190 -21.10 -5.39 11.48
N ILE A 191 -20.41 -4.79 10.52
CA ILE A 191 -20.18 -3.35 10.42
C ILE A 191 -21.02 -2.81 9.27
N GLU A 192 -21.95 -1.90 9.57
CA GLU A 192 -22.69 -1.16 8.54
C GLU A 192 -21.94 0.12 8.16
N VAL A 193 -21.77 0.35 6.85
CA VAL A 193 -21.30 1.63 6.29
C VAL A 193 -22.43 2.65 6.33
N THR A 194 -22.25 3.74 7.08
CA THR A 194 -23.24 4.84 7.16
C THR A 194 -22.78 6.08 6.37
N ASP A 195 -23.61 7.12 6.32
CA ASP A 195 -23.21 8.41 5.70
C ASP A 195 -22.05 9.11 6.45
N GLU A 196 -21.79 8.77 7.72
CA GLU A 196 -20.63 9.25 8.49
C GLU A 196 -19.28 8.67 8.01
N ASP A 197 -19.31 7.63 7.18
CA ASP A 197 -18.12 7.03 6.59
C ASP A 197 -17.85 7.56 5.19
N ARG A 198 -18.75 8.39 4.64
CA ARG A 198 -18.70 8.90 3.28
C ARG A 198 -17.60 9.95 3.12
N ASP A 199 -16.74 9.72 2.13
CA ASP A 199 -15.74 10.67 1.66
C ASP A 199 -16.38 11.75 0.78
N TYR A 200 -16.42 12.99 1.27
CA TYR A 200 -16.65 14.19 0.47
C TYR A 200 -15.34 14.86 0.04
N GLU A 201 -14.22 14.45 0.64
CA GLU A 201 -12.89 14.97 0.34
C GLU A 201 -12.43 14.56 -1.06
N LYS A 202 -11.89 15.52 -1.82
CA LYS A 202 -11.05 15.29 -3.01
C LYS A 202 -11.68 14.44 -4.13
N ASN A 203 -13.00 14.29 -4.13
CA ASN A 203 -13.76 13.43 -5.04
C ASN A 203 -13.26 11.97 -5.08
N THR A 204 -12.76 11.43 -3.96
CA THR A 204 -12.35 10.03 -3.92
C THR A 204 -13.55 9.09 -3.98
N GLY A 205 -13.36 7.94 -4.62
CA GLY A 205 -14.42 6.96 -4.85
C GLY A 205 -14.28 5.74 -3.95
N SER A 206 -15.34 5.41 -3.23
CA SER A 206 -15.54 4.12 -2.57
C SER A 206 -16.49 3.24 -3.38
N ARG A 207 -16.26 1.93 -3.38
CA ARG A 207 -17.13 0.94 -4.04
C ARG A 207 -18.18 0.37 -3.09
N LEU A 208 -17.94 0.44 -1.78
CA LEU A 208 -18.97 0.22 -0.77
C LEU A 208 -20.02 1.35 -0.83
N SER A 209 -21.28 0.97 -0.96
CA SER A 209 -22.43 1.86 -0.80
C SER A 209 -22.75 2.09 0.67
N VAL A 210 -23.44 3.19 0.99
CA VAL A 210 -24.08 3.36 2.31
C VAL A 210 -25.17 2.28 2.48
N GLY A 211 -25.32 1.77 3.70
CA GLY A 211 -26.10 0.58 4.00
C GLY A 211 -25.53 -0.70 3.38
N SER A 212 -24.20 -0.79 3.26
CA SER A 212 -23.50 -2.07 3.04
C SER A 212 -23.12 -2.64 4.40
N VAL A 213 -23.40 -3.93 4.63
CA VAL A 213 -23.05 -4.62 5.86
C VAL A 213 -22.05 -5.74 5.52
N LEU A 214 -20.91 -5.74 6.21
CA LEU A 214 -19.82 -6.71 6.04
C LEU A 214 -19.23 -7.05 7.42
N SER A 215 -18.53 -8.18 7.53
CA SER A 215 -17.79 -8.50 8.77
C SER A 215 -16.63 -7.53 9.01
N ARG A 216 -16.20 -7.39 10.27
CA ARG A 216 -14.96 -6.66 10.62
C ARG A 216 -13.74 -7.23 9.89
N GLU A 217 -13.71 -8.54 9.63
CA GLU A 217 -12.69 -9.20 8.81
C GLU A 217 -12.70 -8.72 7.36
N ASP A 218 -13.86 -8.74 6.70
CA ASP A 218 -14.00 -8.30 5.31
C ASP A 218 -13.67 -6.81 5.14
N MET A 219 -14.12 -5.97 6.08
CA MET A 219 -13.79 -4.54 6.11
C MET A 219 -12.28 -4.32 6.21
N LEU A 220 -11.61 -5.04 7.13
CA LEU A 220 -10.16 -4.94 7.31
C LEU A 220 -9.41 -5.43 6.07
N HIS A 221 -9.90 -6.52 5.45
CA HIS A 221 -9.29 -7.10 4.27
C HIS A 221 -9.33 -6.13 3.08
N ILE A 222 -10.51 -5.62 2.70
CA ILE A 222 -10.62 -4.69 1.56
C ILE A 222 -9.96 -3.33 1.83
N ALA A 223 -9.89 -2.88 3.08
CA ALA A 223 -9.13 -1.68 3.48
C ALA A 223 -7.62 -1.83 3.25
N LEU A 224 -7.05 -3.02 3.49
CA LEU A 224 -5.64 -3.30 3.25
C LEU A 224 -5.35 -3.60 1.77
N MET A 225 -5.99 -4.65 1.22
CA MET A 225 -5.76 -5.14 -0.14
C MET A 225 -6.06 -4.07 -1.19
N ALA A 226 -7.29 -3.54 -1.16
CA ALA A 226 -7.83 -2.68 -2.21
C ALA A 226 -7.90 -1.19 -1.81
N SER A 227 -7.39 -0.85 -0.62
CA SER A 227 -7.35 0.51 -0.11
C SER A 227 -8.73 1.15 0.15
N GLU A 228 -9.77 0.36 0.40
CA GLU A 228 -11.15 0.83 0.58
C GLU A 228 -11.28 1.89 1.69
N ASN A 229 -11.82 3.05 1.34
CA ASN A 229 -11.93 4.19 2.25
C ASN A 229 -13.06 4.02 3.26
N ARG A 230 -14.24 3.57 2.82
CA ARG A 230 -15.42 3.48 3.71
C ARG A 230 -15.29 2.33 4.70
N ALA A 231 -14.62 1.25 4.31
CA ALA A 231 -14.26 0.20 5.24
C ALA A 231 -13.34 0.71 6.36
N ALA A 232 -12.26 1.43 6.02
CA ALA A 232 -11.34 2.03 7.01
C ALA A 232 -12.03 3.09 7.89
N ALA A 233 -12.94 3.89 7.33
CA ALA A 233 -13.75 4.83 8.09
C ALA A 233 -14.71 4.10 9.05
N ALA A 234 -15.50 3.13 8.58
CA ALA A 234 -16.46 2.40 9.40
C ALA A 234 -15.77 1.63 10.55
N LEU A 235 -14.62 1.00 10.29
CA LEU A 235 -13.78 0.35 11.30
C LEU A 235 -13.43 1.28 12.47
N SER A 236 -13.06 2.54 12.19
CA SER A 236 -12.75 3.52 13.24
C SER A 236 -13.97 3.97 14.05
N ARG A 237 -15.18 3.92 13.47
CA ARG A 237 -16.44 4.29 14.13
C ARG A 237 -16.95 3.18 15.04
N TYR A 238 -16.72 1.93 14.65
CA TYR A 238 -17.02 0.71 15.42
C TYR A 238 -15.93 0.31 16.44
N PHE A 239 -14.95 1.18 16.69
CA PHE A 239 -13.94 0.98 17.74
C PHE A 239 -14.52 1.35 19.12
N PRO A 240 -14.12 0.71 20.22
CA PRO A 240 -14.53 1.11 21.57
C PRO A 240 -14.17 2.57 21.89
N GLY A 241 -15.20 3.38 22.22
CA GLY A 241 -15.04 4.85 22.37
C GLY A 241 -15.12 5.64 21.06
N GLY A 242 -15.42 4.98 19.94
CA GLY A 242 -15.67 5.57 18.64
C GLY A 242 -14.43 6.17 17.96
N ARG A 243 -14.69 6.93 16.89
CA ARG A 243 -13.65 7.52 16.03
C ARG A 243 -12.65 8.42 16.78
N PRO A 244 -13.03 9.25 17.78
CA PRO A 244 -12.06 10.02 18.57
C PRO A 244 -11.09 9.11 19.36
N ALA A 245 -11.58 8.04 19.99
CA ALA A 245 -10.74 7.07 20.69
C ALA A 245 -9.83 6.30 19.72
N PHE A 246 -10.33 5.99 18.51
CA PHE A 246 -9.52 5.37 17.46
C PHE A 246 -8.32 6.24 17.04
N LEU A 247 -8.54 7.54 16.81
CA LEU A 247 -7.47 8.47 16.45
C LEU A 247 -6.47 8.69 17.59
N ALA A 248 -6.95 8.72 18.84
CA ALA A 248 -6.07 8.72 20.00
C ALA A 248 -5.21 7.45 20.06
N ALA A 249 -5.80 6.28 19.78
CA ALA A 249 -5.08 5.00 19.74
C ALA A 249 -4.05 4.92 18.58
N MET A 250 -4.36 5.46 17.40
CA MET A 250 -3.40 5.56 16.28
C MET A 250 -2.15 6.37 16.66
N ASN A 251 -2.34 7.56 17.24
CA ASN A 251 -1.23 8.42 17.63
C ASN A 251 -0.49 7.92 18.87
N ALA A 252 -1.19 7.28 19.82
CA ALA A 252 -0.57 6.58 20.94
C ALA A 252 0.32 5.41 20.47
N LYS A 253 -0.16 4.61 19.50
CA LYS A 253 0.64 3.54 18.88
C LYS A 253 1.84 4.09 18.10
N ALA A 254 1.68 5.18 17.35
CA ALA A 254 2.81 5.87 16.69
C ALA A 254 3.91 6.23 17.72
N LYS A 255 3.52 6.85 18.84
CA LYS A 255 4.44 7.18 19.94
C LYS A 255 5.09 5.94 20.58
N GLN A 256 4.34 4.86 20.80
CA GLN A 256 4.87 3.58 21.32
C GLN A 256 5.91 2.95 20.37
N LEU A 257 5.71 3.07 19.06
CA LEU A 257 6.67 2.63 18.04
C LEU A 257 7.85 3.59 17.85
N GLY A 258 7.94 4.68 18.63
CA GLY A 258 8.97 5.70 18.50
C GLY A 258 8.89 6.48 17.19
N MET A 259 7.70 6.60 16.60
CA MET A 259 7.45 7.35 15.36
C MET A 259 7.25 8.85 15.67
N THR A 260 8.36 9.57 15.82
CA THR A 260 8.39 10.99 16.25
C THR A 260 8.00 11.98 15.18
N ASP A 261 8.06 11.59 13.91
CA ASP A 261 7.83 12.44 12.75
C ASP A 261 6.43 12.21 12.15
N THR A 262 5.55 11.53 12.89
CA THR A 262 4.29 10.98 12.40
C THR A 262 3.08 11.54 13.15
N HIS A 263 2.06 11.94 12.41
CA HIS A 263 0.75 12.34 12.94
C HIS A 263 -0.38 11.75 12.09
N PHE A 264 -1.44 11.28 12.76
CA PHE A 264 -2.65 10.75 12.13
C PHE A 264 -3.87 11.59 12.51
N GLU A 265 -4.42 12.27 11.51
CA GLU A 265 -5.63 13.09 11.63
C GLU A 265 -6.90 12.30 11.26
N ASN A 266 -6.79 11.30 10.37
CA ASN A 266 -7.91 10.42 10.00
C ASN A 266 -7.47 8.96 9.74
N PRO A 267 -8.40 7.97 9.70
CA PRO A 267 -8.06 6.55 9.57
C PRO A 267 -7.91 6.07 8.11
N THR A 268 -8.16 6.96 7.13
CA THR A 268 -8.22 6.60 5.70
C THR A 268 -6.98 7.05 4.93
N GLY A 269 -6.34 8.13 5.36
CA GLY A 269 -5.27 8.81 4.62
C GLY A 269 -5.78 9.69 3.48
N LEU A 270 -6.99 10.26 3.60
CA LEU A 270 -7.53 11.22 2.62
C LEU A 270 -7.06 12.66 2.87
N THR A 271 -6.89 13.04 4.15
CA THR A 271 -6.30 14.31 4.53
C THR A 271 -4.79 14.33 4.29
N SER A 272 -4.27 15.49 3.88
CA SER A 272 -2.83 15.73 3.77
C SER A 272 -2.13 15.88 5.14
N GLN A 273 -2.90 16.01 6.23
CA GLN A 273 -2.38 16.09 7.60
C GLN A 273 -1.96 14.72 8.16
N ASN A 274 -2.28 13.62 7.48
CA ASN A 274 -1.68 12.32 7.77
C ASN A 274 -0.26 12.27 7.19
N VAL A 275 0.73 12.55 8.04
CA VAL A 275 2.14 12.70 7.67
C VAL A 275 3.04 11.71 8.41
N SER A 276 4.18 11.38 7.82
CA SER A 276 5.23 10.56 8.42
C SER A 276 6.55 10.78 7.69
N SER A 277 7.67 10.37 8.29
CA SER A 277 8.96 10.22 7.59
C SER A 277 9.17 8.78 7.12
N ALA A 278 10.02 8.55 6.13
CA ALA A 278 10.28 7.19 5.65
C ALA A 278 10.94 6.31 6.73
N ARG A 279 11.73 6.92 7.62
CA ARG A 279 12.31 6.26 8.80
C ARG A 279 11.24 5.77 9.79
N ASP A 280 10.18 6.53 9.99
CA ASP A 280 9.04 6.13 10.81
C ASP A 280 8.19 5.05 10.13
N LEU A 281 7.98 5.15 8.81
CA LEU A 281 7.26 4.12 8.05
C LEU A 281 7.96 2.76 8.10
N VAL A 282 9.30 2.70 8.19
CA VAL A 282 10.02 1.43 8.43
C VAL A 282 9.65 0.83 9.80
N LYS A 283 9.56 1.64 10.86
CA LYS A 283 9.10 1.18 12.19
C LYS A 283 7.66 0.65 12.13
N MET A 284 6.78 1.36 11.41
CA MET A 284 5.39 0.95 11.21
C MET A 284 5.27 -0.36 10.42
N VAL A 285 6.04 -0.54 9.35
CA VAL A 285 6.06 -1.79 8.57
C VAL A 285 6.60 -2.94 9.42
N ASN A 286 7.67 -2.72 10.19
CA ASN A 286 8.22 -3.71 11.12
C ASN A 286 7.19 -4.20 12.15
N ALA A 287 6.44 -3.28 12.76
CA ALA A 287 5.38 -3.60 13.70
C ALA A 287 4.20 -4.31 13.01
N ALA A 288 3.72 -3.77 11.88
CA ALA A 288 2.60 -4.32 11.12
C ALA A 288 2.88 -5.73 10.58
N TYR A 289 4.15 -6.05 10.29
CA TYR A 289 4.56 -7.39 9.86
C TYR A 289 4.33 -8.47 10.92
N GLN A 290 4.30 -8.12 12.21
CA GLN A 290 4.05 -9.08 13.30
C GLN A 290 2.58 -9.56 13.36
N TYR A 291 1.67 -8.94 12.59
CA TYR A 291 0.25 -9.30 12.54
C TYR A 291 -0.03 -10.22 11.33
N PRO A 292 -0.34 -11.51 11.52
CA PRO A 292 -0.54 -12.45 10.41
C PRO A 292 -1.67 -12.04 9.46
N LEU A 293 -2.74 -11.43 9.99
CA LEU A 293 -3.86 -10.94 9.19
C LEU A 293 -3.47 -9.72 8.33
N ILE A 294 -2.61 -8.81 8.82
CA ILE A 294 -2.13 -7.69 8.00
C ILE A 294 -1.30 -8.20 6.82
N ARG A 295 -0.39 -9.15 7.08
CA ARG A 295 0.39 -9.81 6.03
C ARG A 295 -0.54 -10.38 4.96
N LYS A 296 -1.37 -11.38 5.32
CA LYS A 296 -2.34 -12.05 4.44
C LYS A 296 -3.18 -11.05 3.63
N PHE A 297 -3.93 -10.19 4.30
CA PHE A 297 -4.85 -9.26 3.64
C PHE A 297 -4.16 -8.19 2.81
N SER A 298 -2.90 -7.85 3.09
CA SER A 298 -2.15 -6.95 2.22
C SER A 298 -1.63 -7.61 0.96
N THR A 299 -1.35 -8.92 1.00
CA THR A 299 -0.73 -9.68 -0.09
C THR A 299 -1.73 -10.36 -1.02
N ASP A 300 -2.95 -10.65 -0.56
CA ASP A 300 -3.99 -11.30 -1.35
C ASP A 300 -4.24 -10.57 -2.69
N HIS A 301 -4.35 -11.32 -3.79
CA HIS A 301 -4.41 -10.74 -5.14
C HIS A 301 -5.76 -10.09 -5.44
N SER A 302 -6.82 -10.73 -4.95
CA SER A 302 -8.22 -10.41 -5.18
C SER A 302 -9.09 -11.06 -4.11
N TYR A 303 -10.18 -10.41 -3.74
CA TYR A 303 -11.12 -10.89 -2.71
C TYR A 303 -12.53 -10.42 -3.06
N GLU A 304 -13.53 -11.26 -2.84
CA GLU A 304 -14.94 -10.94 -3.13
C GLU A 304 -15.74 -10.92 -1.83
N VAL A 305 -16.48 -9.83 -1.62
CA VAL A 305 -17.30 -9.60 -0.42
C VAL A 305 -18.77 -9.44 -0.78
N TYR A 306 -19.65 -10.00 0.04
CA TYR A 306 -21.10 -9.81 -0.10
C TYR A 306 -21.57 -8.67 0.81
N THR A 307 -22.12 -7.60 0.23
CA THR A 307 -22.45 -6.36 0.96
C THR A 307 -23.83 -6.37 1.64
N GLY A 308 -24.45 -7.53 1.79
CA GLY A 308 -25.88 -7.68 2.12
C GLY A 308 -26.84 -7.42 0.95
N LYS A 309 -26.36 -6.89 -0.18
CA LYS A 309 -27.18 -6.50 -1.36
C LYS A 309 -26.65 -7.06 -2.68
N ARG A 310 -25.33 -7.16 -2.82
CA ARG A 310 -24.63 -7.70 -4.00
C ARG A 310 -23.22 -8.13 -3.61
N SER A 311 -22.59 -8.96 -4.43
CA SER A 311 -21.16 -9.21 -4.29
C SER A 311 -20.33 -8.11 -4.97
N LEU A 312 -19.14 -7.85 -4.42
CA LEU A 312 -18.15 -6.93 -4.97
C LEU A 312 -16.77 -7.59 -4.99
N ALA A 313 -16.26 -7.89 -6.19
CA ALA A 313 -14.89 -8.37 -6.38
C ALA A 313 -13.89 -7.20 -6.32
N TYR A 314 -12.95 -7.25 -5.38
CA TYR A 314 -11.83 -6.33 -5.19
C TYR A 314 -10.51 -6.95 -5.66
N ASN A 315 -9.54 -6.11 -6.00
CA ASN A 315 -8.20 -6.50 -6.43
C ASN A 315 -7.15 -5.69 -5.68
N SER A 316 -5.97 -6.27 -5.46
CA SER A 316 -4.86 -5.54 -4.84
C SER A 316 -4.41 -4.34 -5.69
N THR A 317 -4.27 -3.19 -5.03
CA THR A 317 -3.80 -1.94 -5.63
C THR A 317 -2.30 -1.96 -5.96
N ASN A 318 -1.52 -2.86 -5.35
CA ASN A 318 -0.15 -3.10 -5.74
C ASN A 318 -0.11 -4.14 -6.89
N ALA A 319 0.47 -3.76 -8.03
CA ALA A 319 0.61 -4.67 -9.15
C ALA A 319 1.67 -5.76 -8.91
N LEU A 320 2.63 -5.51 -8.02
CA LEU A 320 3.77 -6.39 -7.78
C LEU A 320 3.40 -7.68 -7.02
N VAL A 321 2.32 -7.71 -6.22
CA VAL A 321 1.93 -8.95 -5.50
C VAL A 321 1.58 -10.09 -6.47
N ARG A 322 1.07 -9.76 -7.67
CA ARG A 322 0.74 -10.74 -8.71
C ARG A 322 1.95 -11.16 -9.56
N ASN A 323 3.14 -10.62 -9.29
CA ASN A 323 4.37 -10.97 -10.02
C ASN A 323 5.13 -12.06 -9.25
N PRO A 324 5.24 -13.30 -9.77
CA PRO A 324 5.86 -14.41 -9.06
C PRO A 324 7.37 -14.24 -8.82
N THR A 325 8.03 -13.23 -9.41
CA THR A 325 9.42 -12.92 -9.06
C THR A 325 9.56 -12.19 -7.74
N TRP A 326 8.47 -11.64 -7.17
CA TRP A 326 8.45 -10.88 -5.92
C TRP A 326 7.86 -11.70 -4.79
N ASP A 327 8.67 -12.01 -3.78
CA ASP A 327 8.19 -12.48 -2.48
C ASP A 327 7.86 -11.27 -1.59
N ILE A 328 6.60 -10.82 -1.59
CA ILE A 328 6.13 -9.68 -0.79
C ILE A 328 5.40 -10.24 0.43
N GLY A 329 5.93 -9.98 1.63
CA GLY A 329 5.30 -10.42 2.88
C GLY A 329 4.31 -9.41 3.48
N LEU A 330 4.39 -8.13 3.09
CA LEU A 330 3.43 -7.07 3.45
C LEU A 330 3.51 -5.93 2.42
N GLN A 331 2.38 -5.28 2.07
CA GLN A 331 2.41 -4.03 1.29
C GLN A 331 1.31 -3.03 1.65
N LYS A 332 1.52 -1.75 1.32
CA LYS A 332 0.43 -0.80 1.14
C LYS A 332 0.78 0.23 0.08
N THR A 333 -0.19 0.59 -0.77
CA THR A 333 -0.11 1.77 -1.63
C THR A 333 -0.95 2.93 -1.10
N GLY A 334 -0.63 4.16 -1.48
CA GLY A 334 -1.47 5.33 -1.27
C GLY A 334 -1.38 6.35 -2.41
N PHE A 335 -2.43 7.15 -2.57
CA PHE A 335 -2.44 8.32 -3.47
C PHE A 335 -3.44 9.36 -2.96
N ILE A 336 -2.98 10.60 -2.86
CA ILE A 336 -3.77 11.85 -2.90
C ILE A 336 -2.92 12.88 -3.65
N ASN A 337 -3.51 13.96 -4.17
CA ASN A 337 -2.77 14.93 -4.98
C ASN A 337 -1.56 15.52 -4.24
N GLU A 338 -1.65 15.72 -2.93
CA GLU A 338 -0.63 16.33 -2.08
C GLU A 338 0.51 15.37 -1.70
N ALA A 339 0.23 14.06 -1.67
CA ALA A 339 1.17 13.00 -1.30
C ALA A 339 1.95 12.42 -2.49
N GLY A 340 1.51 12.72 -3.72
CA GLY A 340 1.91 11.95 -4.89
C GLY A 340 1.52 10.47 -4.76
N GLU A 341 2.24 9.60 -5.47
CA GLU A 341 1.99 8.16 -5.47
C GLU A 341 2.92 7.45 -4.49
N CYS A 342 2.36 6.84 -3.43
CA CYS A 342 3.11 6.19 -2.35
C CYS A 342 3.02 4.66 -2.39
N LEU A 343 4.09 3.98 -1.96
CA LEU A 343 4.20 2.54 -1.73
C LEU A 343 5.11 2.29 -0.52
N VAL A 344 4.66 1.44 0.40
CA VAL A 344 5.55 0.75 1.34
C VAL A 344 5.37 -0.75 1.16
N MET A 345 6.45 -1.53 1.30
CA MET A 345 6.36 -2.98 1.32
C MET A 345 7.52 -3.62 2.07
N GLN A 346 7.25 -4.79 2.65
CA GLN A 346 8.25 -5.76 3.05
C GLN A 346 8.33 -6.81 1.93
N ALA A 347 9.54 -7.14 1.48
CA ALA A 347 9.79 -8.17 0.50
C ALA A 347 11.10 -8.92 0.78
N THR A 348 11.14 -10.22 0.50
CA THR A 348 12.37 -11.00 0.57
C THR A 348 13.16 -10.87 -0.74
N ILE A 349 14.42 -10.45 -0.65
CA ILE A 349 15.33 -10.32 -1.79
C ILE A 349 16.64 -11.03 -1.41
N HIS A 350 17.07 -12.00 -2.21
CA HIS A 350 18.23 -12.88 -1.93
C HIS A 350 18.18 -13.53 -0.53
N GLY A 351 16.99 -13.95 -0.08
CA GLY A 351 16.77 -14.53 1.24
C GLY A 351 16.82 -13.53 2.41
N ARG A 352 17.15 -12.26 2.17
CA ARG A 352 17.13 -11.18 3.16
C ARG A 352 15.77 -10.47 3.15
N PRO A 353 15.08 -10.30 4.29
CA PRO A 353 13.87 -9.49 4.36
C PRO A 353 14.24 -8.01 4.27
N MET A 354 13.65 -7.30 3.33
CA MET A 354 13.88 -5.88 3.05
C MET A 354 12.60 -5.09 3.24
N ILE A 355 12.70 -3.89 3.82
CA ILE A 355 11.61 -2.90 3.82
C ILE A 355 11.96 -1.80 2.81
N MET A 356 11.03 -1.53 1.91
CA MET A 356 11.11 -0.44 0.94
C MET A 356 10.00 0.57 1.21
N VAL A 357 10.37 1.85 1.26
CA VAL A 357 9.47 2.99 1.38
C VAL A 357 9.72 3.93 0.21
N LEU A 358 8.68 4.22 -0.56
CA LEU A 358 8.68 5.10 -1.74
C LEU A 358 7.51 6.07 -1.61
N LEU A 359 7.79 7.35 -1.39
CA LEU A 359 6.77 8.39 -1.22
C LEU A 359 6.89 9.43 -2.33
N ASP A 360 5.77 10.08 -2.63
CA ASP A 360 5.70 11.17 -3.60
C ASP A 360 6.34 10.80 -4.96
N SER A 361 5.96 9.63 -5.48
CA SER A 361 6.37 9.19 -6.80
C SER A 361 5.56 9.90 -7.89
N SER A 362 6.26 10.43 -8.88
CA SER A 362 5.65 11.13 -10.02
C SER A 362 5.14 10.14 -11.08
N GLY A 363 3.82 9.97 -11.17
CA GLY A 363 3.15 9.18 -12.22
C GLY A 363 2.63 7.79 -11.80
N LYS A 364 1.57 7.32 -12.48
CA LYS A 364 0.71 6.22 -12.00
C LYS A 364 1.41 4.90 -11.67
N TYR A 365 2.47 4.55 -12.38
CA TYR A 365 3.18 3.28 -12.21
C TYR A 365 4.63 3.43 -11.73
N SER A 366 5.09 4.66 -11.49
CA SER A 366 6.52 4.92 -11.30
C SER A 366 7.05 4.33 -9.99
N ARG A 367 6.29 4.34 -8.90
CA ARG A 367 6.69 3.64 -7.65
C ARG A 367 6.93 2.14 -7.81
N PHE A 368 6.26 1.47 -8.75
CA PHE A 368 6.52 0.05 -9.05
C PHE A 368 7.78 -0.13 -9.91
N ALA A 369 8.04 0.82 -10.81
CA ALA A 369 9.29 0.86 -11.59
C ALA A 369 10.49 1.19 -10.69
N ASP A 370 10.36 2.15 -9.77
CA ASP A 370 11.36 2.54 -8.78
C ASP A 370 11.69 1.38 -7.83
N ALA A 371 10.68 0.67 -7.32
CA ALA A 371 10.88 -0.57 -6.57
C ALA A 371 11.65 -1.63 -7.37
N THR A 372 11.37 -1.73 -8.67
CA THR A 372 12.11 -2.64 -9.57
C THR A 372 13.55 -2.19 -9.78
N ARG A 373 13.82 -0.89 -9.95
CA ARG A 373 15.20 -0.35 -10.05
C ARG A 373 16.00 -0.57 -8.77
N LEU A 374 15.39 -0.32 -7.61
CA LEU A 374 16.02 -0.57 -6.30
C LEU A 374 16.34 -2.05 -6.13
N ARG A 375 15.44 -2.95 -6.54
CA ARG A 375 15.75 -4.39 -6.58
C ARG A 375 16.92 -4.70 -7.52
N THR A 376 16.89 -4.24 -8.77
CA THR A 376 18.00 -4.48 -9.71
C THR A 376 19.34 -3.92 -9.19
N TRP A 377 19.32 -2.80 -8.47
CA TRP A 377 20.50 -2.23 -7.82
C TRP A 377 21.01 -3.09 -6.64
N LEU A 378 20.11 -3.65 -5.81
CA LEU A 378 20.45 -4.65 -4.79
C LEU A 378 20.99 -5.95 -5.43
N ASP A 379 20.40 -6.40 -6.54
CA ASP A 379 20.83 -7.58 -7.30
C ASP A 379 22.26 -7.40 -7.85
N ASN A 380 22.67 -6.17 -8.14
CA ASN A 380 24.01 -5.80 -8.63
C ASN A 380 25.01 -5.46 -7.50
N GLY A 381 24.71 -5.82 -6.24
CA GLY A 381 25.63 -5.68 -5.11
C GLY A 381 25.54 -4.36 -4.33
N GLY A 382 24.67 -3.42 -4.71
CA GLY A 382 24.43 -2.19 -3.96
C GLY A 382 25.54 -1.12 -4.05
N ASP A 383 26.72 -1.44 -4.58
CA ASP A 383 27.82 -0.49 -4.67
C ASP A 383 27.56 0.60 -5.75
N GLN A 384 27.19 1.78 -5.27
CA GLN A 384 27.38 3.06 -5.94
C GLN A 384 27.92 4.06 -4.91
N PRO A 385 28.76 5.04 -5.32
CA PRO A 385 29.20 6.10 -4.42
C PRO A 385 27.99 6.77 -3.79
N ARG A 386 28.00 6.92 -2.46
CA ARG A 386 26.98 7.71 -1.75
C ARG A 386 27.15 9.17 -2.14
N ILE A 387 26.49 9.61 -3.20
CA ILE A 387 26.36 11.05 -3.52
C ILE A 387 25.41 11.63 -2.47
N THR A 388 25.99 12.12 -1.38
CA THR A 388 25.25 12.87 -0.36
C THR A 388 25.16 14.33 -0.78
N SER A 389 24.24 15.08 -0.17
CA SER A 389 24.12 16.52 -0.43
C SER A 389 25.38 17.32 -0.07
N ALA A 390 26.35 16.74 0.65
CA ALA A 390 27.64 17.34 0.93
C ALA A 390 28.58 17.30 -0.29
N ASP A 391 28.45 16.31 -1.17
CA ASP A 391 29.35 16.07 -2.31
C ASP A 391 29.01 16.98 -3.51
N ALA A 392 27.82 17.60 -3.51
CA ALA A 392 27.40 18.59 -4.51
C ALA A 392 27.97 20.00 -4.24
N GLY A 393 28.74 20.20 -3.17
CA GLY A 393 29.12 21.50 -2.64
C GLY A 393 30.48 22.08 -3.08
N GLY A 394 31.20 21.48 -4.04
CA GLY A 394 32.54 21.95 -4.36
C GLY A 394 33.16 21.51 -5.69
N ALA A 395 33.03 22.36 -6.72
CA ALA A 395 34.04 22.61 -7.76
C ALA A 395 33.57 23.74 -8.70
N GLY A 396 33.78 24.99 -8.27
CA GLY A 396 33.48 26.19 -9.06
C GLY A 396 34.47 27.29 -8.71
N THR A 397 35.68 27.20 -9.27
CA THR A 397 36.72 28.24 -9.25
C THR A 397 36.49 29.25 -10.36
#